data_AF-A0A8J6Y1V6-F1
#
_entry.id   AF-A0A8J6Y1V6-F1
#
_cell.length_a   1.000
_cell.length_b   1.000
_cell.length_c   1.000
_cell.angle_alpha   90.00
_cell.angle_beta   90.00
_cell.angle_gamma   90.00
#
_symmetry.space_group_name_H-M   'P 1'
#
loop_
_entity.id
_entity.type
_entity.pdbx_description
1 polymer ?
#
loop_
_entity_poly.entity_id
_entity_poly.type
_entity_poly.pdbx_seq_one_letter_code
_entity_poly.pdbx_strand_id
1 'polypeptide(L)'
;MGTPDLVDSYGVFSYYTSDPFEDYPNLEGGEILYVDVNKNVVRSNLLGPVNSLRTPKDTSQDPYANTAKIPFTVYLDPKADGARLDIQGQSILLKRGEYSPWVKVSFDLLPVIGSVSGIARFLLKGIAPHFQLYVTPINIDPSEQAAPVTYPAEFGAEIARDIGAFWTKGLPADVKAFDHKVINDEEYVGQAELILKERMALF
;
A
#
# COMPACT_ATOMS: atom_id res chain seq x y z
N MET A 1 7.70 -23.81 -6.18
CA MET A 1 7.36 -24.48 -4.92
C MET A 1 7.54 -23.44 -3.83
N GLY A 2 6.43 -22.83 -3.40
CA GLY A 2 6.43 -21.67 -2.51
C GLY A 2 6.79 -22.06 -1.09
N THR A 3 7.82 -21.43 -0.56
CA THR A 3 8.11 -21.42 0.88
C THR A 3 6.92 -20.76 1.58
N PRO A 4 6.35 -21.35 2.64
CA PRO A 4 5.34 -20.68 3.45
C PRO A 4 6.02 -19.50 4.15
N ASP A 5 5.61 -18.27 3.86
CA ASP A 5 6.06 -17.10 4.60
C ASP A 5 5.47 -17.19 6.02
N LEU A 6 6.34 -17.25 7.03
CA LEU A 6 5.96 -16.76 8.35
C LEU A 6 5.69 -15.27 8.16
N VAL A 7 4.56 -14.78 8.67
CA VAL A 7 4.09 -13.39 8.60
C VAL A 7 3.18 -13.09 7.39
N ASP A 8 2.07 -13.82 7.30
CA ASP A 8 0.94 -13.46 6.42
C ASP A 8 0.13 -12.29 7.01
N SER A 9 0.76 -11.11 7.11
CA SER A 9 0.08 -9.88 7.56
C SER A 9 0.44 -8.63 6.76
N TYR A 10 1.46 -8.69 5.89
CA TYR A 10 1.93 -7.53 5.12
C TYR A 10 1.63 -7.61 3.62
N GLY A 11 0.96 -8.68 3.16
CA GLY A 11 1.01 -9.12 1.77
C GLY A 11 -0.18 -8.82 0.87
N VAL A 12 -1.16 -8.02 1.30
CA VAL A 12 -2.38 -7.72 0.53
C VAL A 12 -2.42 -6.28 0.04
N PHE A 13 -2.94 -6.05 -1.16
CA PHE A 13 -3.16 -4.69 -1.66
C PHE A 13 -4.39 -4.05 -1.01
N SER A 14 -4.51 -2.72 -1.11
CA SER A 14 -5.72 -2.00 -0.72
C SER A 14 -6.25 -1.20 -1.89
N TYR A 15 -7.53 -1.32 -2.19
CA TYR A 15 -8.21 -0.55 -3.22
C TYR A 15 -9.32 0.28 -2.61
N TYR A 16 -9.28 1.59 -2.81
CA TYR A 16 -10.27 2.53 -2.32
C TYR A 16 -11.11 3.03 -3.48
N THR A 17 -12.42 2.84 -3.41
CA THR A 17 -13.35 3.29 -4.45
C THR A 17 -14.54 4.04 -3.85
N SER A 18 -15.03 5.05 -4.57
CA SER A 18 -16.30 5.72 -4.25
C SER A 18 -17.48 5.20 -5.09
N ASP A 19 -17.30 4.13 -5.83
CA ASP A 19 -18.38 3.42 -6.53
C ASP A 19 -18.88 2.26 -5.64
N PRO A 20 -20.07 2.35 -5.02
CA PRO A 20 -20.60 1.27 -4.19
C PRO A 20 -21.07 0.07 -5.02
N PHE A 21 -21.10 0.17 -6.35
CA PHE A 21 -21.50 -0.91 -7.25
C PHE A 21 -20.30 -1.62 -7.91
N GLU A 22 -19.09 -1.12 -7.69
CA GLU A 22 -17.86 -1.78 -8.11
C GLU A 22 -17.60 -2.96 -7.17
N ASP A 23 -17.84 -4.18 -7.67
CA ASP A 23 -17.76 -5.42 -6.90
C ASP A 23 -16.71 -6.38 -7.48
N TYR A 24 -16.03 -7.08 -6.58
CA TYR A 24 -14.95 -8.02 -6.87
C TYR A 24 -15.24 -9.36 -6.20
N PRO A 25 -16.10 -10.20 -6.80
CA PRO A 25 -16.52 -11.46 -6.18
C PRO A 25 -15.32 -12.41 -6.03
N ASN A 26 -15.21 -13.02 -4.86
CA ASN A 26 -14.12 -13.93 -4.49
C ASN A 26 -12.72 -13.28 -4.59
N LEU A 27 -12.61 -11.99 -4.26
CA LEU A 27 -11.33 -11.30 -4.22
C LEU A 27 -10.34 -12.03 -3.29
N GLU A 28 -9.16 -12.30 -3.81
CA GLU A 28 -8.03 -12.80 -3.05
C GLU A 28 -6.86 -11.81 -3.11
N GLY A 29 -6.06 -11.75 -2.05
CA GLY A 29 -4.82 -10.98 -2.04
C GLY A 29 -4.99 -9.46 -1.91
N GLY A 30 -6.20 -8.97 -1.60
CA GLY A 30 -6.47 -7.55 -1.45
C GLY A 30 -7.74 -7.24 -0.65
N GLU A 31 -7.87 -5.97 -0.27
CA GLU A 31 -9.01 -5.41 0.45
C GLU A 31 -9.65 -4.27 -0.37
N ILE A 32 -10.98 -4.27 -0.47
CA ILE A 32 -11.75 -3.19 -1.11
C ILE A 32 -12.37 -2.33 -0.03
N LEU A 33 -12.06 -1.03 -0.04
CA LEU A 33 -12.53 -0.05 0.92
C LEU A 33 -13.39 1.00 0.22
N TYR A 34 -14.69 0.94 0.46
CA TYR A 34 -15.61 1.96 -0.04
C TYR A 34 -15.46 3.26 0.74
N VAL A 35 -15.31 4.38 0.03
CA VAL A 35 -15.04 5.70 0.61
C VAL A 35 -15.95 6.77 0.04
N ASP A 36 -16.29 7.76 0.86
CA ASP A 36 -17.04 8.92 0.43
C ASP A 36 -16.13 10.05 -0.05
N VAL A 37 -16.52 10.68 -1.16
CA VAL A 37 -15.90 11.92 -1.67
C VAL A 37 -16.73 13.11 -1.19
N ASN A 38 -16.17 13.92 -0.29
CA ASN A 38 -16.83 15.09 0.26
C ASN A 38 -16.08 16.36 -0.10
N LYS A 39 -16.67 17.21 -0.95
CA LYS A 39 -16.05 18.48 -1.43
C LYS A 39 -14.63 18.27 -1.98
N ASN A 40 -14.44 17.29 -2.86
CA ASN A 40 -13.14 16.89 -3.42
C ASN A 40 -12.13 16.41 -2.37
N VAL A 41 -12.59 15.92 -1.21
CA VAL A 41 -11.73 15.36 -0.17
C VAL A 41 -12.20 13.97 0.19
N VAL A 42 -11.27 13.02 0.18
CA VAL A 42 -11.45 11.65 0.68
C VAL A 42 -10.65 11.52 1.97
N ARG A 43 -11.26 10.94 3.01
CA ARG A 43 -10.59 10.61 4.26
C ARG A 43 -10.77 9.13 4.51
N SER A 44 -9.68 8.41 4.75
CA SER A 44 -9.71 6.99 5.05
C SER A 44 -8.48 6.58 5.84
N ASN A 45 -8.33 5.29 6.07
CA ASN A 45 -7.16 4.71 6.74
C ASN A 45 -6.47 3.72 5.83
N LEU A 46 -5.15 3.79 5.78
CA LEU A 46 -4.32 2.72 5.27
C LEU A 46 -4.31 1.58 6.29
N LEU A 47 -4.74 0.40 5.87
CA LEU A 47 -4.72 -0.79 6.70
C LEU A 47 -3.30 -1.37 6.76
N GLY A 48 -2.85 -1.67 7.96
CA GLY A 48 -1.55 -2.28 8.24
C GLY A 48 -1.66 -3.72 8.71
N PRO A 49 -0.64 -4.25 9.39
CA PRO A 49 -0.69 -5.61 9.92
C PRO A 49 -1.77 -5.79 10.99
N VAL A 50 -2.22 -7.03 11.12
CA VAL A 50 -3.03 -7.44 12.27
C VAL A 50 -2.20 -7.29 13.54
N ASN A 51 -2.76 -6.56 14.49
CA ASN A 51 -2.21 -6.33 15.79
C ASN A 51 -2.82 -7.31 16.79
N SER A 52 -2.18 -8.48 16.91
CA SER A 52 -2.57 -9.55 17.84
C SER A 52 -2.53 -9.13 19.32
N LEU A 53 -1.87 -8.01 19.65
CA LEU A 53 -1.80 -7.47 21.00
C LEU A 53 -3.04 -6.62 21.35
N ARG A 54 -3.87 -6.27 20.37
CA ARG A 54 -5.18 -5.66 20.58
C ARG A 54 -6.25 -6.72 20.54
N THR A 55 -6.90 -6.96 21.68
CA THR A 55 -8.15 -7.72 21.71
C THR A 55 -9.31 -6.74 21.48
N PRO A 56 -10.00 -6.78 20.33
CA PRO A 56 -11.17 -5.95 20.12
C PRO A 56 -12.24 -6.34 21.16
N LYS A 57 -13.01 -5.36 21.63
CA LYS A 57 -14.18 -5.67 22.47
C LYS A 57 -15.18 -6.44 21.60
N ASP A 58 -15.87 -7.44 22.18
CA ASP A 58 -16.89 -8.27 21.51
C ASP A 58 -17.99 -7.46 20.79
N THR A 59 -18.14 -6.17 21.11
CA THR A 59 -19.09 -5.26 20.50
C THR A 59 -18.59 -4.57 19.22
N SER A 60 -17.35 -4.85 18.77
CA SER A 60 -16.79 -4.19 17.59
C SER A 60 -17.41 -4.74 16.31
N GLN A 61 -18.25 -3.96 15.63
CA GLN A 61 -18.74 -4.29 14.28
C GLN A 61 -17.69 -4.05 13.19
N ASP A 62 -16.56 -3.42 13.53
CA ASP A 62 -15.47 -3.15 12.60
C ASP A 62 -14.61 -4.43 12.42
N PRO A 63 -14.60 -5.05 11.23
CA PRO A 63 -13.80 -6.26 10.96
C PRO A 63 -12.29 -6.00 11.06
N TYR A 64 -11.86 -4.74 11.01
CA TYR A 64 -10.46 -4.31 11.09
C TYR A 64 -10.11 -3.71 12.46
N ALA A 65 -10.89 -4.01 13.51
CA ALA A 65 -10.70 -3.44 14.84
C ALA A 65 -9.37 -3.81 15.51
N ASN A 66 -8.81 -4.96 15.13
CA ASN A 66 -7.49 -5.43 15.54
C ASN A 66 -6.41 -5.11 14.50
N THR A 67 -6.69 -4.34 13.44
CA THR A 67 -5.71 -3.97 12.42
C THR A 67 -5.06 -2.63 12.78
N ALA A 68 -3.75 -2.50 12.60
CA ALA A 68 -3.09 -1.19 12.68
C ALA A 68 -3.59 -0.30 11.54
N LYS A 69 -3.78 1.00 11.81
CA LYS A 69 -4.37 1.94 10.85
C LYS A 69 -3.58 3.24 10.82
N ILE A 70 -3.35 3.76 9.62
CA ILE A 70 -2.73 5.07 9.42
C ILE A 70 -3.75 5.97 8.73
N PRO A 71 -4.21 7.07 9.35
CA PRO A 71 -5.12 7.99 8.70
C PRO A 71 -4.42 8.71 7.55
N PHE A 72 -5.13 8.84 6.43
CA PHE A 72 -4.69 9.66 5.31
C PHE A 72 -5.84 10.54 4.80
N THR A 73 -5.48 11.61 4.09
CA THR A 73 -6.44 12.47 3.40
C THR A 73 -5.99 12.68 1.96
N VAL A 74 -6.91 12.52 1.02
CA VAL A 74 -6.67 12.81 -0.41
C VAL A 74 -7.48 14.03 -0.80
N TYR A 75 -6.80 15.05 -1.32
CA TYR A 75 -7.39 16.26 -1.88
C TYR A 75 -7.39 16.15 -3.40
N LEU A 76 -8.56 16.00 -3.99
CA LEU A 76 -8.75 15.80 -5.43
C LEU A 76 -8.68 17.15 -6.16
N ASP A 77 -7.98 17.16 -7.30
CA ASP A 77 -7.99 18.26 -8.25
C ASP A 77 -8.51 17.76 -9.61
N PRO A 78 -9.83 17.82 -9.85
CA PRO A 78 -10.41 17.41 -11.13
C PRO A 78 -9.91 18.22 -12.33
N LYS A 79 -9.37 19.43 -12.14
CA LYS A 79 -8.85 20.24 -13.25
C LYS A 79 -7.47 19.78 -13.70
N ALA A 80 -6.66 19.32 -12.75
CA ALA A 80 -5.31 18.83 -13.01
C ALA A 80 -5.26 17.32 -13.30
N ASP A 81 -6.40 16.63 -13.25
CA ASP A 81 -6.49 15.15 -13.31
C ASP A 81 -5.52 14.47 -12.34
N GLY A 82 -5.44 15.02 -11.12
CA GLY A 82 -4.54 14.57 -10.07
C GLY A 82 -5.11 14.76 -8.68
N ALA A 83 -4.31 14.39 -7.68
CA ALA A 83 -4.65 14.55 -6.28
C ALA A 83 -3.41 14.79 -5.41
N ARG A 84 -3.60 15.37 -4.24
CA ARG A 84 -2.59 15.40 -3.18
C ARG A 84 -2.97 14.42 -2.08
N LEU A 85 -2.11 13.46 -1.79
CA LEU A 85 -2.22 12.53 -0.67
C LEU A 85 -1.40 13.06 0.51
N ASP A 86 -2.06 13.28 1.65
CA ASP A 86 -1.42 13.60 2.92
C ASP A 86 -1.51 12.39 3.85
N ILE A 87 -0.34 11.85 4.24
CA ILE A 87 -0.22 10.67 5.13
C ILE A 87 1.02 10.83 6.02
N GLN A 88 0.86 10.66 7.34
CA GLN A 88 1.95 10.79 8.34
C GLN A 88 2.84 12.04 8.19
N GLY A 89 2.25 13.19 7.84
CA GLY A 89 2.99 14.44 7.67
C GLY A 89 3.72 14.58 6.33
N GLN A 90 3.62 13.59 5.44
CA GLN A 90 4.09 13.64 4.06
C GLN A 90 2.96 14.09 3.14
N SER A 91 3.28 14.94 2.16
CA SER A 91 2.37 15.31 1.08
C SER A 91 2.93 14.81 -0.26
N ILE A 92 2.20 13.91 -0.90
CA ILE A 92 2.55 13.28 -2.16
C ILE A 92 1.60 13.77 -3.25
N LEU A 93 2.15 14.23 -4.37
CA LEU A 93 1.35 14.53 -5.57
C LEU A 93 1.14 13.23 -6.35
N LEU A 94 -0.11 12.90 -6.59
CA LEU A 94 -0.54 11.75 -7.37
C LEU A 94 -1.07 12.25 -8.72
N LYS A 95 -0.47 11.75 -9.79
CA LYS A 95 -0.99 11.92 -11.14
C LYS A 95 -1.75 10.66 -11.53
N ARG A 96 -2.88 10.82 -12.22
CA ARG A 96 -3.67 9.68 -12.67
C ARG A 96 -2.84 8.75 -13.55
N GLY A 97 -2.97 7.44 -13.31
CA GLY A 97 -2.29 6.38 -14.06
C GLY A 97 -0.81 6.19 -13.72
N GLU A 98 -0.25 6.99 -12.81
CA GLU A 98 1.15 6.92 -12.42
C GLU A 98 1.29 6.50 -10.95
N TYR A 99 2.19 5.55 -10.69
CA TYR A 99 2.56 5.19 -9.33
C TYR A 99 3.36 6.30 -8.67
N SER A 100 3.05 6.58 -7.41
CA SER A 100 3.85 7.44 -6.56
C SER A 100 5.27 6.89 -6.41
N PRO A 101 6.23 7.73 -5.97
CA PRO A 101 7.44 7.25 -5.31
C PRO A 101 7.12 6.34 -4.12
N TRP A 102 8.15 5.68 -3.58
CA TRP A 102 8.03 4.98 -2.29
C TRP A 102 7.56 5.91 -1.20
N VAL A 103 6.47 5.53 -0.53
CA VAL A 103 5.97 6.22 0.66
C VAL A 103 6.27 5.31 1.85
N LYS A 104 7.16 5.78 2.72
CA LYS A 104 7.46 5.12 4.00
C LYS A 104 6.32 5.37 4.97
N VAL A 105 5.84 4.31 5.60
CA VAL A 105 4.76 4.32 6.57
C VAL A 105 5.19 3.59 7.83
N SER A 106 4.75 4.06 9.01
CA SER A 106 5.04 3.42 10.30
C SER A 106 3.76 3.10 11.04
N PHE A 107 3.54 1.83 11.34
CA PHE A 107 2.34 1.33 12.02
C PHE A 107 2.63 1.15 13.51
N ASP A 108 1.96 1.93 14.35
CA ASP A 108 2.04 1.77 15.80
C ASP A 108 1.23 0.53 16.23
N LEU A 109 1.92 -0.49 16.76
CA LEU A 109 1.28 -1.68 17.29
C LEU A 109 0.76 -1.41 18.72
N LEU A 110 1.58 -0.84 19.60
CA LEU A 110 1.12 -0.41 20.92
C LEU A 110 1.85 0.87 21.33
N PRO A 111 1.22 1.77 22.11
CA PRO A 111 1.91 2.92 22.67
C PRO A 111 3.16 2.46 23.41
N VAL A 112 4.33 3.04 23.09
CA VAL A 112 5.62 2.84 23.78
C VAL A 112 6.30 1.47 23.54
N ILE A 113 5.66 0.49 22.93
CA ILE A 113 6.20 -0.89 22.82
C ILE A 113 6.89 -1.13 21.47
N GLY A 114 6.43 -0.52 20.38
CA GLY A 114 7.08 -0.63 19.08
C GLY A 114 6.17 -0.28 17.91
N SER A 115 6.79 0.16 16.82
CA SER A 115 6.15 0.37 15.52
C SER A 115 6.77 -0.58 14.48
N VAL A 116 6.03 -0.81 13.40
CA VAL A 116 6.54 -1.54 12.23
C VAL A 116 6.60 -0.58 11.05
N SER A 117 7.79 -0.42 10.49
CA SER A 117 8.01 0.36 9.29
C SER A 117 7.77 -0.48 8.04
N GLY A 118 7.13 0.14 7.05
CA GLY A 118 6.92 -0.43 5.73
C GLY A 118 6.97 0.64 4.66
N ILE A 119 6.93 0.20 3.41
CA ILE A 119 6.89 1.07 2.23
C ILE A 119 5.75 0.63 1.31
N ALA A 120 5.06 1.59 0.70
CA ALA A 120 4.02 1.32 -0.28
C ALA A 120 4.05 2.35 -1.40
N ARG A 121 3.46 2.01 -2.55
CA ARG A 121 3.17 2.94 -3.63
C ARG A 121 1.67 3.10 -3.81
N PHE A 122 1.30 4.31 -4.21
CA PHE A 122 -0.08 4.72 -4.45
C PHE A 122 -0.26 4.97 -5.94
N LEU A 123 -1.37 4.51 -6.50
CA LEU A 123 -1.76 4.72 -7.89
C LEU A 123 -3.15 5.34 -7.91
N LEU A 124 -3.24 6.59 -8.35
CA LEU A 124 -4.53 7.23 -8.59
C LEU A 124 -5.07 6.74 -9.93
N LYS A 125 -6.15 5.96 -9.90
CA LYS A 125 -6.75 5.35 -11.10
C LYS A 125 -7.84 6.23 -11.70
N GLY A 126 -8.61 6.87 -10.82
CA GLY A 126 -9.76 7.69 -11.20
C GLY A 126 -10.10 8.75 -10.14
N ILE A 127 -10.63 9.88 -10.60
CA ILE A 127 -11.09 10.99 -9.76
C ILE A 127 -12.60 11.19 -9.93
N ALA A 128 -13.08 11.13 -11.17
CA ALA A 128 -14.49 11.29 -11.54
C ALA A 128 -14.83 10.36 -12.72
N PRO A 129 -16.06 9.82 -12.79
CA PRO A 129 -17.19 10.05 -11.88
C PRO A 129 -17.03 9.40 -10.50
N HIS A 130 -16.16 8.40 -10.38
CA HIS A 130 -15.82 7.76 -9.11
C HIS A 130 -14.33 7.93 -8.81
N PHE A 131 -14.01 8.12 -7.53
CA PHE A 131 -12.66 8.10 -7.04
C PHE A 131 -12.16 6.66 -6.97
N GLN A 132 -10.94 6.41 -7.41
CA GLN A 132 -10.31 5.10 -7.40
C GLN A 132 -8.83 5.27 -7.07
N LEU A 133 -8.38 4.68 -5.95
CA LEU A 133 -6.99 4.71 -5.49
C LEU A 133 -6.55 3.29 -5.15
N TYR A 134 -5.54 2.80 -5.85
CA TYR A 134 -4.88 1.54 -5.54
C TYR A 134 -3.63 1.78 -4.71
N VAL A 135 -3.38 0.91 -3.74
CA VAL A 135 -2.19 0.89 -2.90
C VAL A 135 -1.59 -0.50 -2.98
N THR A 136 -0.31 -0.56 -3.33
CA THR A 136 0.42 -1.83 -3.39
C THR A 136 0.47 -2.51 -2.02
N PRO A 137 0.71 -3.83 -1.95
CA PRO A 137 1.02 -4.48 -0.68
C PRO A 137 2.14 -3.74 0.07
N ILE A 138 2.02 -3.67 1.39
CA ILE A 138 3.00 -2.98 2.23
C ILE A 138 4.26 -3.84 2.27
N ASN A 139 5.33 -3.34 1.66
CA ASN A 139 6.62 -3.99 1.66
C ASN A 139 7.37 -3.64 2.95
N ILE A 140 8.29 -4.51 3.36
CA ILE A 140 9.18 -4.23 4.48
C ILE A 140 10.08 -3.06 4.07
N ASP A 141 10.32 -2.12 4.96
CA ASP A 141 11.29 -1.06 4.69
C ASP A 141 12.70 -1.67 4.66
N PRO A 142 13.43 -1.64 3.52
CA PRO A 142 14.77 -2.22 3.44
C PRO A 142 15.80 -1.48 4.33
N SER A 143 15.52 -0.23 4.71
CA SER A 143 16.35 0.56 5.63
C SER A 143 16.06 0.29 7.10
N GLU A 144 14.88 -0.24 7.42
CA GLU A 144 14.41 -0.60 8.76
C GLU A 144 13.71 -1.96 8.72
N GLN A 145 14.49 -3.01 8.49
CA GLN A 145 13.98 -4.36 8.25
C GLN A 145 13.31 -4.95 9.49
N ALA A 146 11.97 -4.89 9.54
CA ALA A 146 11.15 -5.53 10.57
C ALA A 146 11.22 -7.07 10.51
N ALA A 147 11.57 -7.62 9.34
CA ALA A 147 11.94 -9.02 9.13
C ALA A 147 13.07 -9.08 8.07
N PRO A 148 13.95 -10.09 8.10
CA PRO A 148 15.12 -10.14 7.21
C PRO A 148 14.70 -10.33 5.75
N VAL A 149 14.95 -9.31 4.93
CA VAL A 149 14.76 -9.29 3.47
C VAL A 149 16.08 -9.54 2.75
N THR A 150 17.18 -9.01 3.29
CA THR A 150 18.53 -9.21 2.77
C THR A 150 19.38 -10.01 3.74
N TYR A 151 20.40 -10.71 3.22
CA TYR A 151 21.43 -11.33 4.05
C TYR A 151 22.83 -10.90 3.60
N PRO A 152 23.63 -10.32 4.51
CA PRO A 152 23.28 -9.88 5.87
C PRO A 152 22.23 -8.75 5.89
N ALA A 153 21.54 -8.54 7.01
CA ALA A 153 20.44 -7.57 7.11
C ALA A 153 20.91 -6.12 6.86
N GLU A 154 22.13 -5.80 7.26
CA GLU A 154 22.79 -4.50 7.03
C GLU A 154 22.86 -4.13 5.54
N PHE A 155 22.93 -5.13 4.65
CA PHE A 155 23.06 -4.94 3.22
C PHE A 155 21.83 -4.26 2.59
N GLY A 156 20.63 -4.48 3.12
CA GLY A 156 19.43 -3.82 2.62
C GLY A 156 19.42 -2.33 2.90
N ALA A 157 19.98 -1.91 4.05
CA ALA A 157 20.14 -0.49 4.36
C ALA A 157 21.22 0.17 3.51
N GLU A 158 22.27 -0.56 3.13
CA GLU A 158 23.29 -0.09 2.18
C GLU A 158 22.70 0.09 0.77
N ILE A 159 22.01 -0.91 0.24
CA ILE A 159 21.32 -0.81 -1.05
C ILE A 159 20.32 0.34 -1.04
N ALA A 160 19.51 0.45 0.01
CA ALA A 160 18.51 1.51 0.12
C ALA A 160 19.13 2.92 0.14
N ARG A 161 20.36 3.05 0.64
CA ARG A 161 21.13 4.31 0.60
C ARG A 161 21.56 4.67 -0.83
N ASP A 162 21.91 3.68 -1.64
CA ASP A 162 22.49 3.89 -2.96
C ASP A 162 21.42 4.07 -4.05
N ILE A 163 20.34 3.28 -4.01
CA ILE A 163 19.31 3.26 -5.07
C ILE A 163 17.92 3.69 -4.59
N GLY A 164 17.77 4.00 -3.30
CA GLY A 164 16.48 4.23 -2.66
C GLY A 164 15.79 2.93 -2.25
N ALA A 165 14.58 3.04 -1.68
CA ALA A 165 13.78 1.88 -1.34
C ALA A 165 13.47 1.02 -2.57
N PHE A 166 13.26 -0.29 -2.38
CA PHE A 166 13.05 -1.26 -3.44
C PHE A 166 12.11 -2.37 -2.98
N TRP A 167 11.58 -3.13 -3.94
CA TRP A 167 10.68 -4.23 -3.62
C TRP A 167 11.33 -5.35 -2.81
N THR A 168 10.71 -5.67 -1.68
CA THR A 168 11.22 -6.68 -0.72
C THR A 168 10.52 -8.03 -0.84
N LYS A 169 9.41 -8.10 -1.58
CA LYS A 169 8.64 -9.34 -1.77
C LYS A 169 9.24 -10.20 -2.89
N GLY A 170 9.25 -11.52 -2.69
CA GLY A 170 9.79 -12.48 -3.67
C GLY A 170 9.04 -12.49 -5.01
N LEU A 171 7.73 -12.17 -5.00
CA LEU A 171 6.93 -11.87 -6.18
C LEU A 171 6.44 -10.41 -6.07
N PRO A 172 7.15 -9.46 -6.71
CA PRO A 172 6.92 -8.03 -6.50
C PRO A 172 5.75 -7.46 -7.33
N ALA A 173 5.42 -8.06 -8.47
CA ALA A 173 4.26 -7.64 -9.26
C ALA A 173 2.98 -8.22 -8.65
N ASP A 174 1.94 -7.41 -8.53
CA ASP A 174 0.67 -7.80 -7.93
C ASP A 174 -0.22 -8.53 -8.93
N VAL A 175 0.08 -9.80 -9.13
CA VAL A 175 -0.66 -10.68 -10.04
C VAL A 175 -2.11 -10.85 -9.59
N LYS A 176 -2.40 -10.81 -8.28
CA LYS A 176 -3.77 -10.94 -7.77
C LYS A 176 -4.61 -9.71 -8.08
N ALA A 177 -4.07 -8.51 -7.89
CA ALA A 177 -4.76 -7.29 -8.32
C ALA A 177 -5.04 -7.30 -9.83
N PHE A 178 -4.12 -7.83 -10.63
CA PHE A 178 -4.30 -7.94 -12.08
C PHE A 178 -5.33 -9.01 -12.48
N ASP A 179 -5.26 -10.22 -11.90
CA ASP A 179 -6.21 -11.32 -12.15
C ASP A 179 -7.65 -10.91 -11.82
N HIS A 180 -7.84 -10.17 -10.73
CA HIS A 180 -9.14 -9.62 -10.32
C HIS A 180 -9.51 -8.31 -11.05
N LYS A 181 -8.68 -7.83 -11.98
CA LYS A 181 -8.90 -6.59 -12.75
C LYS A 181 -9.04 -5.34 -11.89
N VAL A 182 -8.47 -5.35 -10.69
CA VAL A 182 -8.31 -4.15 -9.85
C VAL A 182 -7.30 -3.21 -10.50
N ILE A 183 -6.24 -3.77 -11.10
CA ILE A 183 -5.34 -3.03 -11.99
C ILE A 183 -5.47 -3.52 -13.43
N ASN A 184 -5.30 -2.61 -14.39
CA ASN A 184 -5.34 -2.91 -15.82
C ASN A 184 -3.94 -3.24 -16.39
N ASP A 185 -3.86 -3.53 -17.69
CA ASP A 185 -2.60 -3.88 -18.35
C ASP A 185 -1.53 -2.78 -18.23
N GLU A 186 -1.89 -1.52 -18.45
CA GLU A 186 -0.95 -0.38 -18.40
C GLU A 186 -0.41 -0.18 -16.98
N GLU A 187 -1.26 -0.32 -15.98
CA GLU A 187 -0.89 -0.21 -14.57
C GLU A 187 -0.05 -1.40 -14.10
N TYR A 188 -0.31 -2.60 -14.63
CA TYR A 188 0.52 -3.77 -14.37
C TYR A 188 1.90 -3.65 -15.02
N VAL A 189 1.95 -3.18 -16.28
CA VAL A 189 3.21 -2.84 -16.97
C VAL A 189 3.97 -1.76 -16.19
N GLY A 190 3.28 -0.75 -15.66
CA GLY A 190 3.89 0.27 -14.81
C GLY A 190 4.58 -0.30 -13.57
N GLN A 191 4.00 -1.33 -12.92
CA GLN A 191 4.70 -2.05 -11.84
C GLN A 191 5.94 -2.77 -12.36
N ALA A 192 5.82 -3.49 -13.48
CA ALA A 192 6.93 -4.24 -14.08
C ALA A 192 8.11 -3.33 -14.47
N GLU A 193 7.83 -2.14 -15.00
CA GLU A 193 8.83 -1.14 -15.34
C GLU A 193 9.53 -0.58 -14.10
N LEU A 194 8.80 -0.31 -13.01
CA LEU A 194 9.38 0.09 -11.74
C LEU A 194 10.29 -1.00 -11.16
N ILE A 195 9.83 -2.26 -11.17
CA ILE A 195 10.63 -3.42 -10.74
C ILE A 195 11.91 -3.52 -11.57
N LEU A 196 11.79 -3.40 -12.89
CA LEU A 196 12.93 -3.48 -13.80
C LEU A 196 13.93 -2.35 -13.52
N LYS A 197 13.45 -1.11 -13.35
CA LYS A 197 14.28 0.05 -13.05
C LYS A 197 15.05 -0.13 -11.74
N GLU A 198 14.39 -0.61 -10.69
CA GLU A 198 15.03 -0.91 -9.40
C GLU A 198 16.10 -2.00 -9.56
N ARG A 199 15.80 -3.07 -10.31
CA ARG A 199 16.78 -4.14 -10.58
C ARG A 199 17.96 -3.66 -11.40
N MET A 200 17.75 -2.82 -12.39
CA MET A 200 18.84 -2.26 -13.21
C MET A 200 19.72 -1.31 -12.41
N ALA A 201 19.20 -0.63 -11.37
CA ALA A 201 20.02 0.21 -10.50
C ALA A 201 20.94 -0.59 -9.57
N LEU A 202 20.66 -1.87 -9.33
CA LEU A 202 21.49 -2.78 -8.53
C LEU A 202 22.74 -3.29 -9.27
N PHE A 203 22.80 -3.16 -10.60
CA PHE A 203 23.88 -3.68 -11.46
C PHE A 203 24.61 -2.55 -12.19
#